data_AF-A0A540K5I4-F1
#
_entry.id   AF-A0A540K5I4-F1
#
_cell.length_a   1.000
_cell.length_b   1.000
_cell.length_c   1.000
_cell.angle_alpha   90.00
_cell.angle_beta   90.00
_cell.angle_gamma   90.00
#
_symmetry.space_group_name_H-M   'P 1'
#
loop_
_entity.id
_entity.type
_entity.pdbx_description
1 polymer ?
#
loop_
_entity_poly.entity_id
_entity_poly.type
_entity_poly.pdbx_seq_one_letter_code
_entity_poly.pdbx_strand_id
1 'polypeptide(L)'
;MHECIKKLFGQQQTPVEQDIEALCKLISTIGEMIDHPKAKEYMDAYFERMKSLSNNMKLYSSVRFMLNDAIDLRKNKWQQRRKVEG
;
A
#
# COMPACT_ATOMS: atom_id res chain seq x y z
N MET A 1 -12.90 -5.95 -6.14
CA MET A 1 -11.51 -5.79 -5.66
C MET A 1 -11.09 -4.32 -5.56
N HIS A 2 -11.07 -3.55 -6.67
CA HIS A 2 -10.81 -2.10 -6.60
C HIS A 2 -11.75 -1.33 -5.65
N GLU A 3 -13.02 -1.72 -5.58
CA GLU A 3 -14.00 -1.21 -4.60
C GLU A 3 -13.59 -1.46 -3.14
N CYS A 4 -13.00 -2.62 -2.83
CA CYS A 4 -12.52 -2.94 -1.48
C CYS A 4 -11.31 -2.07 -1.11
N ILE A 5 -10.38 -1.88 -2.05
CA ILE A 5 -9.20 -1.02 -1.86
C ILE A 5 -9.64 0.43 -1.64
N LYS A 6 -10.61 0.93 -2.42
CA LYS A 6 -11.18 2.28 -2.24
C LYS A 6 -11.84 2.45 -0.88
N LYS A 7 -12.56 1.44 -0.38
CA LYS A 7 -13.16 1.47 0.96
C LYS A 7 -12.10 1.49 2.07
N LEU A 8 -11.01 0.73 1.93
CA LEU A 8 -9.88 0.72 2.87
C LEU A 8 -9.12 2.05 2.93
N PHE A 9 -9.06 2.79 1.82
CA PHE A 9 -8.51 4.14 1.84
C PHE A 9 -9.35 5.13 2.67
N GLY A 10 -10.62 4.80 2.95
CA GLY A 10 -11.51 5.60 3.79
C GLY A 10 -11.95 6.93 3.17
N GLN A 11 -13.15 7.37 3.56
CA GLN A 11 -13.66 8.73 3.32
C GLN A 11 -13.06 9.77 4.28
N GLN A 12 -12.31 9.32 5.30
CA GLN A 12 -11.69 10.16 6.32
C GLN A 12 -10.31 10.67 5.84
N GLN A 13 -9.93 11.89 6.24
CA GLN A 13 -8.62 12.50 5.92
C GLN A 13 -7.43 11.70 6.47
N THR A 14 -7.63 10.94 7.56
CA THR A 14 -6.64 10.06 8.16
C THR A 14 -7.28 8.69 8.42
N PRO A 15 -6.92 7.64 7.64
CA PRO A 15 -7.39 6.29 7.91
C PRO A 15 -6.83 5.77 9.24
N VAL A 16 -7.59 4.93 9.93
CA VAL A 16 -7.13 4.27 11.16
C VAL A 16 -6.01 3.29 10.83
N GLU A 17 -5.11 3.09 11.78
CA GLU A 17 -3.89 2.29 11.56
C GLU A 17 -4.18 0.87 11.07
N GLN A 18 -5.20 0.23 11.67
CA GLN A 18 -5.63 -1.12 11.31
C GLN A 18 -6.05 -1.23 9.84
N ASP A 19 -6.69 -0.20 9.29
CA ASP A 19 -7.09 -0.17 7.88
C ASP A 19 -5.88 -0.04 6.96
N ILE A 20 -4.88 0.75 7.38
CA ILE A 20 -3.62 0.90 6.64
C ILE A 20 -2.83 -0.41 6.65
N GLU A 21 -2.76 -1.10 7.79
CA GLU A 21 -2.12 -2.41 7.87
C GLU A 21 -2.83 -3.44 6.97
N ALA A 22 -4.17 -3.48 7.01
CA ALA A 22 -4.97 -4.37 6.18
C ALA A 22 -4.76 -4.06 4.69
N LEU A 23 -4.70 -2.78 4.31
CA LEU A 23 -4.39 -2.34 2.96
C LEU A 23 -3.00 -2.82 2.51
N CYS A 24 -1.96 -2.61 3.32
CA CYS A 24 -0.60 -3.04 3.01
C CYS A 24 -0.52 -4.56 2.84
N LYS A 25 -1.13 -5.34 3.75
CA LYS A 25 -1.17 -6.81 3.65
C LYS A 25 -1.92 -7.30 2.41
N LEU A 26 -3.05 -6.66 2.08
CA LEU A 26 -3.81 -6.98 0.89
C LEU A 26 -2.97 -6.71 -0.36
N ILE A 27 -2.41 -5.50 -0.48
CA ILE A 27 -1.57 -5.10 -1.62
C ILE A 27 -0.37 -6.03 -1.79
N SER A 28 0.30 -6.44 -0.71
CA SER A 28 1.43 -7.38 -0.82
C SER A 28 1.02 -8.78 -1.28
N THR A 29 -0.26 -9.15 -1.14
CA THR A 29 -0.78 -10.47 -1.52
C THR A 29 -1.31 -10.48 -2.96
N ILE A 30 -2.09 -9.48 -3.34
CA ILE A 30 -2.81 -9.44 -4.62
C ILE A 30 -2.25 -8.42 -5.61
N GLY A 31 -1.26 -7.63 -5.19
CA GLY A 31 -0.74 -6.50 -5.95
C GLY A 31 -0.24 -6.86 -7.35
N GLU A 32 0.50 -7.97 -7.47
CA GLU A 32 0.97 -8.48 -8.75
C GLU A 32 -0.18 -8.81 -9.71
N MET A 33 -1.28 -9.36 -9.20
CA MET A 33 -2.44 -9.75 -10.01
C MET A 33 -3.23 -8.54 -10.51
N ILE A 34 -3.23 -7.42 -9.76
CA ILE A 34 -4.03 -6.23 -10.07
C ILE A 34 -3.22 -5.11 -10.75
N ASP A 35 -1.88 -5.15 -10.71
CA ASP A 35 -1.01 -4.13 -11.32
C ASP A 35 -0.72 -4.42 -12.79
N HIS A 36 -1.77 -4.37 -13.61
CA HIS A 36 -1.69 -4.56 -15.06
C HIS A 36 -2.01 -3.25 -15.80
N PRO A 37 -1.60 -3.09 -17.08
CA PRO A 37 -1.74 -1.82 -17.81
C PRO A 37 -3.15 -1.20 -17.79
N LYS A 38 -4.20 -2.02 -17.83
CA LYS A 38 -5.61 -1.55 -17.77
C LYS A 38 -6.03 -0.94 -16.42
N ALA A 39 -5.27 -1.20 -15.35
CA ALA A 39 -5.52 -0.69 -14.01
C ALA A 39 -4.45 0.31 -13.56
N LYS A 40 -3.54 0.71 -14.46
CA LYS A 40 -2.39 1.56 -14.15
C LYS A 40 -2.80 2.85 -13.45
N GLU A 41 -3.82 3.55 -13.97
CA GLU A 41 -4.30 4.80 -13.36
C GLU A 41 -4.82 4.60 -11.93
N TYR A 42 -5.53 3.50 -11.67
CA TYR A 42 -6.00 3.18 -10.32
C TYR A 42 -4.84 2.84 -9.38
N MET A 43 -3.89 2.03 -9.85
CA MET A 43 -2.73 1.63 -9.06
C MET A 43 -1.83 2.83 -8.77
N ASP A 44 -1.62 3.71 -9.74
CA ASP A 44 -0.85 4.94 -9.55
C ASP A 44 -1.53 5.83 -8.50
N ALA A 45 -2.84 6.05 -8.59
CA ALA A 45 -3.60 6.80 -7.59
C ALA A 45 -3.53 6.19 -6.17
N TYR A 46 -3.60 4.86 -6.04
CA TYR A 46 -3.46 4.19 -4.74
C TYR A 46 -2.08 4.42 -4.14
N PHE A 47 -1.02 4.25 -4.94
CA PHE A 47 0.35 4.37 -4.47
C PHE A 47 0.76 5.83 -4.21
N GLU A 48 0.18 6.80 -4.92
CA GLU A 48 0.31 8.21 -4.57
C GLU A 48 -0.29 8.51 -3.19
N ARG A 49 -1.48 7.99 -2.89
CA ARG A 49 -2.09 8.15 -1.56
C ARG A 49 -1.28 7.45 -0.47
N MET A 50 -0.77 6.25 -0.73
CA MET A 50 0.14 5.55 0.19
C MET A 50 1.42 6.34 0.45
N LYS A 51 2.00 6.97 -0.58
CA LYS A 51 3.19 7.83 -0.45
C LYS A 51 2.91 9.08 0.36
N SER A 52 1.74 9.69 0.21
CA SER A 52 1.32 10.81 1.06
C SER A 52 1.21 10.38 2.54
N LEU A 53 0.56 9.25 2.79
CA LEU A 53 0.43 8.68 4.14
C LEU A 53 1.79 8.28 4.73
N SER A 54 2.72 7.75 3.94
CA SER A 54 4.04 7.33 4.43
C SER A 54 4.91 8.50 4.91
N ASN A 55 4.61 9.73 4.47
CA ASN A 55 5.26 10.95 4.92
C ASN A 55 4.47 11.68 6.04
N ASN A 56 3.31 11.16 6.45
CA ASN A 56 2.50 11.78 7.49
C ASN A 56 3.07 11.49 8.89
N MET A 57 3.65 12.52 9.52
CA MET A 57 4.23 12.40 10.86
C MET A 57 3.22 12.09 11.96
N LYS A 58 1.91 12.26 11.70
CA LYS A 58 0.83 11.92 12.65
C LYS A 58 0.57 10.41 12.75
N LEU A 59 1.04 9.62 11.79
CA LEU A 59 0.95 8.16 11.85
C LEU A 59 2.09 7.60 12.71
N TYR A 60 1.95 6.36 13.16
CA TYR A 60 3.04 5.69 13.86
C TYR A 60 4.13 5.26 12.88
N SER A 61 5.37 5.17 13.38
CA SER A 61 6.53 4.74 12.59
C SER A 61 6.30 3.36 11.95
N SER A 62 5.75 2.40 12.69
CA SER A 62 5.45 1.04 12.20
C SER A 62 4.55 1.05 10.98
N VAL A 63 3.48 1.84 11.00
CA VAL A 63 2.55 1.98 9.86
C VAL A 63 3.23 2.65 8.66
N ARG A 64 4.02 3.71 8.89
CA ARG A 64 4.82 4.33 7.84
C ARG A 64 5.82 3.35 7.21
N PHE A 65 6.44 2.48 8.00
CA PHE A 65 7.34 1.44 7.50
C PHE A 65 6.60 0.45 6.60
N MET A 66 5.41 -0.01 7.00
CA MET A 66 4.58 -0.91 6.17
C MET A 66 4.17 -0.27 4.84
N LEU A 67 3.81 1.02 4.86
CA LEU A 67 3.50 1.76 3.63
C LEU A 67 4.72 1.85 2.70
N ASN A 68 5.90 2.15 3.24
CA ASN A 68 7.13 2.20 2.44
C ASN A 68 7.52 0.82 1.90
N ASP A 69 7.33 -0.25 2.67
CA ASP A 69 7.58 -1.62 2.21
C ASP A 69 6.68 -1.99 1.02
N ALA A 70 5.38 -1.70 1.12
CA ALA A 70 4.45 -1.93 0.01
C ALA A 70 4.81 -1.10 -1.23
N ILE A 71 5.19 0.18 -1.06
CA ILE A 71 5.66 1.06 -2.15
C ILE A 71 6.89 0.47 -2.83
N ASP A 72 7.87 0.01 -2.06
CA ASP A 72 9.08 -0.59 -2.61
C ASP A 72 8.83 -1.94 -3.27
N LEU A 73 7.89 -2.75 -2.76
CA LEU A 73 7.47 -4.00 -3.38
C LEU A 73 6.96 -3.76 -4.80
N ARG A 74 6.14 -2.73 -5.01
CA ARG A 74 5.67 -2.36 -6.37
C ARG A 74 6.82 -1.87 -7.25
N LYS A 75 7.71 -1.01 -6.74
CA LYS A 75 8.91 -0.56 -7.50
C LYS A 75 9.78 -1.74 -7.94
N ASN A 76 9.85 -2.78 -7.11
CA ASN A 76 10.58 -4.01 -7.41
C ASN A 76 9.75 -5.01 -8.26
N LYS A 77 8.72 -4.53 -8.97
CA LYS A 77 7.84 -5.36 -9.82
C LYS A 77 7.27 -6.57 -9.08
N TRP A 78 6.82 -6.34 -7.83
CA TRP A 78 6.21 -7.35 -6.96
C TRP A 78 7.13 -8.53 -6.58
N GLN A 79 8.43 -8.42 -6.85
CA GLN A 79 9.39 -9.41 -6.41
C GLN A 79 9.68 -9.19 -4.93
N GLN A 80 9.31 -10.19 -4.10
CA GLN A 80 9.66 -10.16 -2.68
C GLN A 80 11.19 -10.14 -2.53
N ARG A 81 11.73 -9.11 -1.85
CA ARG A 81 13.12 -9.15 -1.40
C ARG A 81 13.25 -10.35 -0.48
N ARG A 82 14.20 -11.25 -0.74
CA ARG A 82 14.48 -12.39 0.16
C ARG A 82 14.54 -11.85 1.59
N LYS A 83 13.72 -12.40 2.49
CA LYS A 83 13.88 -12.12 3.91
C LYS A 83 15.33 -12.44 4.24
N VAL A 84 16.09 -11.44 4.64
CA VAL A 84 17.36 -11.69 5.30
C VAL A 84 16.94 -12.22 6.67
N GLU A 85 16.86 -13.55 6.78
CA GLU A 85 16.76 -14.21 8.08
C GLU A 85 18.07 -13.87 8.80
N GLY A 86 17.98 -12.99 9.80
CA GLY A 86 19.04 -12.68 10.74
C GLY A 86 18.85 -13.46 12.02
#